data_AF-A0A9P5S8K2-F1
#
_entry.id   AF-A0A9P5S8K2-F1
#
_cell.length_a   1.000
_cell.length_b   1.000
_cell.length_c   1.000
_cell.angle_alpha   90.00
_cell.angle_beta   90.00
_cell.angle_gamma   90.00
#
_symmetry.space_group_name_H-M   'P 1'
#
loop_
_entity.id
_entity.type
_entity.pdbx_description
1 polymer ?
#
loop_
_entity_poly.entity_id
_entity_poly.type
_entity_poly.pdbx_seq_one_letter_code
_entity_poly.pdbx_strand_id
1 'polypeptide(L)'
;MALVAHNFNIPASTVRSIVSTFLHTSCIDKLPRGGNCTSKIEQAHLDWLTENLDEFGSHPIQWLTIKVNEHFQIQPPLTQHSIDRAINKLTTYTLKLTTYTLKLMRVEPERYNDLEHIEGR
;
A
#
# COMPACT_ATOMS: atom_id res chain seq x y z
N MET A 1 4.29 -37.94 -19.43
CA MET A 1 5.05 -36.68 -19.56
C MET A 1 5.70 -36.51 -20.92
N ALA A 2 6.49 -37.46 -21.43
CA ALA A 2 7.18 -37.33 -22.72
C ALA A 2 6.25 -37.17 -23.93
N LEU A 3 5.15 -37.95 -23.99
CA LEU A 3 4.15 -37.84 -25.06
C LEU A 3 3.49 -36.44 -25.10
N VAL A 4 3.13 -35.91 -23.92
CA VAL A 4 2.54 -34.58 -23.77
C VAL A 4 3.54 -33.49 -24.16
N ALA A 5 4.78 -33.60 -23.70
CA ALA A 5 5.87 -32.68 -24.07
C ALA A 5 6.08 -32.61 -25.59
N HIS A 6 6.06 -33.77 -26.25
CA HIS A 6 6.17 -33.87 -27.71
C HIS A 6 4.96 -33.27 -28.43
N ASN A 7 3.74 -33.62 -28.03
CA ASN A 7 2.52 -33.16 -28.69
C ASN A 7 2.30 -31.65 -28.59
N PHE A 8 2.75 -31.02 -27.49
CA PHE A 8 2.61 -29.58 -27.28
C PHE A 8 3.89 -28.79 -27.61
N ASN A 9 4.97 -29.47 -28.02
CA ASN A 9 6.29 -28.87 -28.27
C ASN A 9 6.81 -28.04 -27.08
N ILE A 10 6.69 -28.59 -25.87
CA ILE A 10 7.12 -27.95 -24.61
C ILE A 10 8.16 -28.85 -23.93
N PRO A 11 9.20 -28.31 -23.28
CA PRO A 11 10.16 -29.11 -22.53
C PRO A 11 9.48 -30.02 -21.48
N ALA A 12 9.95 -31.27 -21.38
CA ALA A 12 9.42 -32.23 -20.42
C ALA A 12 9.55 -31.75 -18.95
N SER A 13 10.55 -30.92 -18.66
CA SER A 13 10.74 -30.26 -17.36
C SER A 13 9.59 -29.29 -17.04
N THR A 14 9.13 -28.52 -18.03
CA THR A 14 8.00 -27.60 -17.88
C THR A 14 6.70 -28.34 -17.65
N VAL A 15 6.44 -29.41 -18.42
CA VAL A 15 5.24 -30.25 -18.21
C VAL A 15 5.25 -30.86 -16.80
N ARG A 16 6.41 -31.35 -16.35
CA ARG A 16 6.57 -31.85 -14.98
C ARG A 16 6.30 -30.77 -13.93
N SER A 17 6.81 -29.56 -14.14
CA SER A 17 6.58 -28.43 -13.24
C SER A 17 5.09 -28.08 -13.14
N ILE A 18 4.40 -27.96 -14.27
CA ILE A 18 2.96 -27.64 -14.32
C ILE A 18 2.15 -28.69 -13.56
N VAL A 19 2.40 -29.97 -13.83
CA VAL A 19 1.67 -31.07 -13.18
C VAL A 19 1.96 -31.11 -11.68
N SER A 20 3.21 -30.89 -11.27
CA SER A 20 3.58 -30.81 -9.85
C SER A 20 2.88 -29.65 -9.14
N THR A 21 2.87 -28.46 -9.75
CA THR A 21 2.17 -27.29 -9.21
C THR A 21 0.67 -27.55 -9.09
N PHE A 22 0.06 -28.17 -10.11
CA PHE A 22 -1.35 -28.52 -10.07
C PHE A 22 -1.67 -29.54 -8.96
N LEU A 23 -0.87 -30.60 -8.82
CA LEU A 23 -1.07 -31.59 -7.75
C LEU A 23 -0.94 -30.97 -6.36
N HIS A 24 -0.09 -29.95 -6.20
CA HIS A 24 0.12 -29.32 -4.90
C HIS A 24 -0.92 -28.23 -4.57
N THR A 25 -1.33 -27.44 -5.56
CA THR A 25 -2.16 -26.23 -5.35
C THR A 25 -3.60 -26.39 -5.85
N SER A 26 -3.90 -27.46 -6.59
CA SER A 26 -5.13 -27.64 -7.37
C SER A 26 -5.43 -26.46 -8.32
N CYS A 27 -4.42 -25.66 -8.66
CA CYS A 27 -4.55 -24.46 -9.46
C CYS A 27 -3.77 -24.60 -10.78
N ILE A 28 -4.41 -24.20 -11.88
CA ILE A 28 -3.81 -24.19 -13.23
C ILE A 28 -3.32 -22.77 -13.59
N ASP A 29 -3.77 -21.76 -12.85
CA ASP A 29 -3.40 -20.38 -13.12
C ASP A 29 -1.92 -20.12 -12.87
N LYS A 30 -1.38 -19.19 -13.66
CA LYS A 30 -0.01 -18.72 -13.48
C LYS A 30 0.08 -18.05 -12.12
N LEU A 31 0.94 -18.56 -11.25
CA LEU A 31 1.32 -17.86 -10.03
C LEU A 31 1.82 -16.45 -10.39
N PRO A 32 1.50 -15.43 -9.56
CA PRO A 32 1.98 -14.08 -9.80
C PRO A 32 3.51 -14.09 -9.90
N ARG A 33 4.03 -13.63 -11.03
CA ARG A 33 5.47 -13.50 -11.26
C ARG A 33 5.90 -12.13 -10.75
N GLY A 34 6.70 -12.15 -9.68
CA GLY A 34 7.07 -10.94 -8.96
C GLY A 34 6.00 -10.51 -7.96
N GLY A 35 6.41 -9.64 -7.05
CA GLY A 35 5.59 -9.16 -5.95
C GLY A 35 6.47 -8.30 -5.07
N ASN A 36 5.88 -7.27 -4.46
CA ASN A 36 6.61 -6.41 -3.55
C ASN A 36 7.01 -7.25 -2.33
N CYS A 37 8.31 -7.28 -1.99
CA CYS A 37 8.76 -7.91 -0.75
C CYS A 37 7.92 -7.37 0.41
N THR A 38 7.56 -8.23 1.36
CA THR A 38 6.83 -7.83 2.56
C THR A 38 7.51 -6.61 3.17
N SER A 39 6.72 -5.55 3.36
CA SER A 39 7.21 -4.31 3.96
C SER A 39 7.77 -4.65 5.34
N LYS A 40 9.02 -4.27 5.61
CA LYS A 40 9.58 -4.32 6.98
C LYS A 40 8.85 -3.38 7.95
N ILE A 41 8.09 -2.44 7.39
CA ILE A 41 7.23 -1.56 8.17
C ILE A 41 5.92 -2.30 8.37
N GLU A 42 5.76 -2.81 9.58
CA GLU A 42 4.53 -3.40 10.09
C GLU A 42 3.52 -2.31 10.46
N GLN A 43 2.26 -2.71 10.63
CA GLN A 43 1.19 -1.80 11.02
C GLN A 43 1.47 -1.14 12.37
N ALA A 44 2.03 -1.87 13.33
CA ALA A 44 2.39 -1.33 14.64
C ALA A 44 3.39 -0.16 14.56
N HIS A 45 4.32 -0.20 13.59
CA HIS A 45 5.23 0.92 13.35
C HIS A 45 4.49 2.15 12.80
N LEU A 46 3.49 1.93 11.94
CA LEU A 46 2.67 3.01 11.37
C LEU A 46 1.74 3.62 12.42
N ASP A 47 1.15 2.80 13.28
CA ASP A 47 0.26 3.26 14.35
C ASP A 47 1.03 4.13 15.34
N TRP A 48 2.20 3.65 15.81
CA TRP A 48 3.08 4.44 16.68
C TRP A 48 3.55 5.74 16.02
N LEU A 49 3.88 5.69 14.73
CA LEU A 49 4.21 6.90 13.97
C LEU A 49 3.05 7.89 13.93
N THR A 50 1.83 7.40 13.73
CA THR A 50 0.61 8.21 13.60
C THR A 50 0.24 8.86 14.93
N GLU A 51 0.31 8.13 16.04
CA GLU A 51 0.01 8.63 17.38
C GLU A 51 0.93 9.77 17.82
N ASN A 52 2.17 9.76 17.34
CA ASN A 52 3.20 10.72 17.73
C ASN A 52 3.51 11.74 16.60
N LEU A 53 2.68 11.82 15.55
CA LEU A 53 2.89 12.74 14.42
C LEU A 53 3.02 14.20 14.86
N ASP A 54 2.23 14.62 15.84
CA ASP A 54 2.22 16.01 16.33
C ASP A 54 3.53 16.36 17.06
N GLU A 55 4.10 15.41 17.81
CA GLU A 55 5.41 15.57 18.46
C GLU A 55 6.56 15.53 17.44
N PHE A 56 6.40 14.74 16.38
CA PHE A 56 7.43 14.52 15.38
C PHE A 56 7.50 15.58 14.29
N GLY A 57 6.47 16.41 14.13
CA GLY A 57 6.39 17.42 13.07
C GLY A 57 7.54 18.43 13.05
N SER A 58 8.19 18.67 14.19
CA SER A 58 9.35 19.56 14.32
C SER A 58 10.71 18.88 14.14
N HIS A 59 10.75 17.54 14.05
CA HIS A 59 12.00 16.78 14.07
C HIS A 59 12.41 16.25 12.69
N PRO A 60 13.72 16.17 12.38
CA PRO A 60 14.20 15.58 11.14
C PRO A 60 13.88 14.08 11.06
N ILE A 61 13.65 13.58 9.83
CA ILE A 61 13.40 12.14 9.56
C ILE A 61 14.52 11.24 10.10
N GLN A 62 15.77 11.72 10.10
CA GLN A 62 16.90 10.98 10.68
C GLN A 62 16.70 10.72 12.17
N TRP A 63 16.24 11.72 12.92
CA TRP A 63 15.98 11.58 14.36
C TRP A 63 14.86 10.56 14.61
N LEU A 64 13.80 10.65 13.81
CA LEU A 64 12.68 9.74 13.87
C LEU A 64 13.10 8.30 13.56
N THR A 65 14.03 8.13 12.60
CA THR A 65 14.59 6.82 12.25
C THR A 65 15.33 6.18 13.41
N ILE A 66 16.08 6.98 14.18
CA ILE A 66 16.76 6.50 15.38
C ILE A 66 15.72 6.07 16.41
N LYS A 67 14.70 6.90 16.66
CA LYS A 67 13.67 6.63 17.67
C LYS A 67 12.82 5.40 17.38
N VAL A 68 12.40 5.19 16.12
CA VAL A 68 11.66 3.99 15.72
C VAL A 68 12.52 2.73 15.92
N ASN A 69 13.78 2.77 15.49
CA ASN A 69 14.67 1.63 15.64
C ASN A 69 15.01 1.34 17.11
N GLU A 70 15.14 2.37 17.96
CA GLU A 70 15.30 2.23 19.41
C GLU A 70 14.06 1.61 20.07
N HIS A 71 12.87 2.11 19.74
CA HIS A 71 11.61 1.68 20.35
C HIS A 71 11.26 0.22 20.03
N PHE A 72 11.42 -0.16 18.76
CA PHE A 72 11.02 -1.49 18.26
C PHE A 72 12.17 -2.50 18.18
N GLN A 73 13.42 -2.09 18.47
CA GLN A 73 14.61 -2.94 18.43
C GLN A 73 14.74 -3.76 17.12
N ILE A 74 14.38 -3.15 15.99
CA ILE A 74 14.22 -3.84 14.70
C ILE A 74 15.57 -4.31 14.18
N GLN A 75 15.67 -5.60 13.83
CA GLN A 75 16.83 -6.16 13.14
C GLN A 75 16.43 -6.75 11.78
N PRO A 76 17.07 -6.32 10.67
CA PRO A 76 17.98 -5.18 10.53
C PRO A 76 17.24 -3.83 10.65
N PRO A 77 17.93 -2.74 11.06
CA PRO A 77 17.30 -1.45 11.29
C PRO A 77 16.61 -0.92 10.03
N LEU A 78 15.51 -0.19 10.25
CA LEU A 78 14.82 0.53 9.19
C LEU A 78 15.70 1.65 8.66
N THR A 79 15.70 1.80 7.34
CA THR A 79 16.39 2.91 6.67
C THR A 79 15.54 4.16 6.71
N GLN A 80 16.18 5.33 6.66
CA GLN A 80 15.51 6.64 6.59
C GLN A 80 14.50 6.69 5.43
N HIS A 81 14.88 6.18 4.26
CA HIS A 81 14.00 6.12 3.08
C HIS A 81 12.74 5.27 3.34
N SER A 82 12.85 4.19 4.11
CA SER A 82 11.68 3.35 4.42
C SER A 82 10.67 4.13 5.26
N ILE A 83 11.17 4.87 6.26
CA ILE A 83 10.37 5.69 7.16
C ILE A 83 9.79 6.90 6.45
N ASP A 84 10.58 7.60 5.64
CA ASP A 84 10.09 8.71 4.80
C ASP A 84 8.95 8.24 3.88
N ARG A 85 9.12 7.09 3.23
CA ARG A 85 8.06 6.48 2.41
C ARG A 85 6.81 6.14 3.22
N ALA A 86 6.96 5.68 4.47
CA ALA A 86 5.84 5.40 5.35
C ALA A 86 5.11 6.67 5.79
N ILE A 87 5.83 7.73 6.15
CA ILE A 87 5.25 9.03 6.49
C ILE A 87 4.53 9.61 5.27
N ASN A 88 5.16 9.61 4.10
CA ASN A 88 4.54 10.06 2.86
C ASN A 88 3.28 9.26 2.49
N LYS A 89 3.27 7.97 2.79
CA LYS A 89 2.09 7.12 2.63
C LYS A 89 1.00 7.52 3.63
N LEU A 90 1.33 7.71 4.91
CA LEU A 90 0.40 8.17 5.95
C LEU A 90 -0.20 9.54 5.62
N THR A 91 0.62 10.53 5.27
CA THR A 91 0.18 11.88 4.89
C THR A 91 -0.68 11.86 3.64
N THR A 92 -0.34 11.05 2.63
CA THR A 92 -1.19 10.88 1.45
C THR A 92 -2.55 10.30 1.81
N TYR A 93 -2.63 9.31 2.71
CA TYR A 93 -3.91 8.75 3.15
C TYR A 93 -4.70 9.73 4.00
N THR A 94 -4.08 10.41 4.96
CA THR A 94 -4.77 11.38 5.82
C THR A 94 -5.26 12.57 5.00
N LEU A 95 -4.45 13.12 4.09
CA LEU A 95 -4.89 14.20 3.18
C LEU A 95 -6.01 13.75 2.24
N LYS A 96 -5.96 12.52 1.72
CA LYS A 96 -7.03 12.00 0.86
C LYS A 96 -8.32 11.82 1.64
N LEU A 97 -8.24 11.31 2.86
CA LEU A 97 -9.38 11.17 3.76
C LEU A 97 -9.96 12.53 4.13
N THR A 98 -9.15 13.47 4.62
CA THR A 98 -9.62 14.82 4.96
C THR A 98 -10.21 15.55 3.76
N THR A 99 -9.61 15.43 2.57
CA THR A 99 -10.17 16.00 1.34
C THR A 99 -11.54 15.40 1.00
N TYR A 100 -11.69 14.07 1.14
CA TYR A 100 -12.97 13.40 0.92
C TYR A 100 -14.01 13.84 1.95
N THR A 101 -13.66 13.89 3.23
CA THR A 101 -14.55 14.33 4.31
C THR A 101 -14.95 15.79 4.14
N LEU A 102 -14.01 16.68 3.78
CA LEU A 102 -14.29 18.09 3.48
C LEU A 102 -15.17 18.23 2.23
N LYS A 103 -14.97 17.39 1.21
CA LYS A 103 -15.83 17.36 0.02
C LYS A 103 -17.24 16.89 0.35
N LEU A 104 -17.41 15.95 1.27
CA LEU A 104 -18.72 15.51 1.76
C LEU A 104 -19.38 16.53 2.71
N MET A 105 -18.58 17.23 3.51
CA MET A 105 -19.04 18.30 4.40
C MET A 105 -19.37 19.60 3.66
N ARG A 106 -18.83 19.78 2.45
CA ARG A 106 -19.42 20.67 1.43
C ARG A 106 -20.70 20.01 0.92
N VAL A 107 -21.71 19.93 1.79
CA VAL A 107 -23.11 20.01 1.37
C VAL A 107 -23.18 21.25 0.49
N GLU A 108 -23.41 21.07 -0.81
CA GLU A 108 -23.66 22.22 -1.67
C GLU A 108 -24.80 23.01 -1.04
N PRO A 109 -24.65 24.33 -0.83
CA PRO A 109 -25.75 25.11 -0.29
C PRO A 109 -26.95 24.90 -1.22
N GLU A 110 -28.09 24.48 -0.66
CA GLU A 110 -29.36 24.16 -1.33
C GLU A 110 -29.92 25.27 -2.24
N ARG A 111 -29.20 26.38 -2.40
CA ARG A 111 -29.56 27.58 -3.16
C ARG A 111 -29.01 27.63 -4.58
N TYR A 112 -28.38 26.57 -5.10
CA TYR A 112 -27.92 26.58 -6.50
C TYR A 112 -29.07 26.49 -7.51
N ASN A 113 -30.27 26.07 -7.08
CA ASN A 113 -31.46 25.95 -7.93
C ASN A 113 -32.60 26.93 -7.57
N ASP A 114 -32.32 28.01 -6.84
CA ASP A 114 -33.31 29.08 -6.68
C ASP A 114 -33.38 29.88 -7.99
N LEU A 115 -34.47 29.70 -8.74
CA LEU A 115 -34.83 30.47 -9.94
C LEU A 115 -34.96 31.99 -9.68
N GLU A 116 -34.95 32.42 -8.42
CA GLU A 116 -35.14 33.82 -8.02
C GLU A 116 -33.88 34.71 -8.13
N HIS A 117 -32.73 34.20 -8.61
CA HIS A 117 -31.50 34.99 -8.73
C HIS A 117 -31.10 35.39 -10.16
N ILE A 118 -31.90 35.06 -11.19
CA ILE A 118 -31.60 35.44 -12.58
C ILE A 118 -32.28 36.76 -12.99
N GLU A 119 -33.28 37.25 -12.23
CA GLU A 119 -33.91 38.56 -12.45
C GLU A 119 -33.60 39.49 -11.27
N GLY A 120 -32.44 40.14 -11.28
CA GLY A 120 -32.09 41.01 -10.17
C GLY A 120 -30.78 41.79 -10.22
N ARG A 121 -30.29 42.20 -11.40
CA ARG A 121 -29.60 43.49 -11.64
C ARG A 121 -29.10 43.63 -13.07
#